data_AF-A0AAW2UQX9-F1
#
_entry.id   AF-A0AAW2UQX9-F1
#
_cell.length_a   1.000
_cell.length_b   1.000
_cell.length_c   1.000
_cell.angle_alpha   90.00
_cell.angle_beta   90.00
_cell.angle_gamma   90.00
#
_symmetry.space_group_name_H-M   'P 1'
#
loop_
_entity.id
_entity.type
_entity.pdbx_description
1 polymer ?
#
loop_
_entity_poly.entity_id
_entity_poly.type
_entity_poly.pdbx_seq_one_letter_code
_entity_poly.pdbx_strand_id
1 'polypeptide(L)'
;MKLRFQYRNFPFLVVPVDPPLSPPSIANASFSPPPAGDADGPFEDAWYGNIQYLLNISAIGALTCLLIFVFAKLRSDHRRVPGPTAIVSKLLAVWHATSREISHHCGADAAQFLLIEGGSSAILLFLAGLAVVVMLPVNIFAGSAPISDEFSKTTINHIVKGSPLLWVHFVFVVVVVFSGALWHK
;
A
#
# COMPACT_ATOMS: atom_id res chain seq x y z
N MET A 1 -31.33 25.79 -19.94
CA MET A 1 -29.96 25.95 -20.51
C MET A 1 -29.41 24.55 -20.73
N LYS A 2 -29.31 24.10 -21.99
CA LYS A 2 -29.10 22.70 -22.39
C LYS A 2 -27.88 22.67 -23.31
N LEU A 3 -26.73 22.20 -22.79
CA LEU A 3 -25.46 22.15 -23.52
C LEU A 3 -25.44 20.89 -24.40
N ARG A 4 -25.45 21.08 -25.73
CA ARG A 4 -25.19 20.02 -26.73
C ARG A 4 -23.67 19.92 -26.94
N PHE A 5 -23.11 18.73 -26.73
CA PHE A 5 -21.77 18.41 -27.19
C PHE A 5 -21.80 18.13 -28.71
N GLN A 6 -21.01 18.88 -29.46
CA GLN A 6 -20.85 18.72 -30.92
C GLN A 6 -19.60 17.86 -31.16
N TYR A 7 -19.78 16.66 -31.69
CA TYR A 7 -18.68 15.76 -32.07
C TYR A 7 -18.00 16.30 -33.35
N ARG A 8 -16.71 16.60 -33.23
CA ARG A 8 -15.89 17.12 -34.34
C ARG A 8 -15.26 15.93 -35.09
N ASN A 9 -15.73 15.70 -36.31
CA ASN A 9 -15.18 14.71 -37.25
C ASN A 9 -13.76 15.13 -37.70
N PHE A 10 -12.79 14.22 -37.61
CA PHE A 10 -11.46 14.37 -38.22
C PHE A 10 -11.43 13.63 -39.57
N PRO A 11 -10.94 14.24 -40.67
CA PRO A 11 -10.86 13.57 -41.95
C PRO A 11 -9.66 12.62 -42.00
N PHE A 12 -9.94 11.36 -42.30
CA PHE A 12 -8.96 10.31 -42.58
C PHE A 12 -8.46 10.47 -44.03
N LEU A 13 -7.20 10.83 -44.22
CA LEU A 13 -6.57 10.95 -45.54
C LEU A 13 -5.81 9.65 -45.83
N VAL A 14 -6.39 8.81 -46.70
CA VAL A 14 -5.78 7.57 -47.21
C VAL A 14 -4.79 7.93 -48.31
N VAL A 15 -3.51 7.59 -48.12
CA VAL A 15 -2.48 7.68 -49.16
C VAL A 15 -2.35 6.30 -49.84
N PRO A 16 -2.31 6.18 -51.18
CA PRO A 16 -2.12 4.90 -51.87
C PRO A 16 -0.66 4.40 -51.75
N VAL A 17 -0.47 3.09 -51.63
CA VAL A 17 0.84 2.41 -51.56
C VAL A 17 1.10 1.69 -52.88
N ASP A 18 2.21 2.03 -53.55
CA ASP A 18 2.84 1.21 -54.61
C ASP A 18 4.13 0.55 -54.06
N PRO A 19 4.45 -0.73 -54.42
CA PRO A 19 5.72 -1.41 -54.07
C PRO A 19 6.79 -1.14 -55.16
N PRO A 20 8.06 -1.66 -55.14
CA PRO A 20 8.73 -2.63 -54.26
C PRO A 20 10.19 -2.25 -53.86
N LEU A 21 10.83 -3.05 -52.99
CA LEU A 21 12.16 -3.69 -53.19
C LEU A 21 12.61 -4.38 -51.89
N SER A 22 12.99 -5.65 -52.02
CA SER A 22 13.35 -6.60 -50.96
C SER A 22 14.56 -6.17 -50.10
N PRO A 23 14.48 -6.24 -48.76
CA PRO A 23 15.65 -6.26 -47.89
C PRO A 23 16.22 -7.69 -47.74
N PRO A 24 17.53 -7.83 -47.49
CA PRO A 24 18.23 -9.12 -47.45
C PRO A 24 17.84 -9.93 -46.21
N SER A 25 17.74 -11.24 -46.42
CA SER A 25 17.52 -12.25 -45.39
C SER A 25 18.83 -12.47 -44.60
N ILE A 26 18.86 -12.10 -43.32
CA ILE A 26 19.83 -12.62 -42.35
C ILE A 26 19.13 -12.89 -41.01
N ALA A 27 18.87 -14.17 -40.79
CA ALA A 27 18.91 -14.92 -39.53
C ALA A 27 18.16 -14.39 -38.29
N ASN A 28 17.10 -15.14 -37.93
CA ASN A 28 16.78 -15.62 -36.57
C ASN A 28 17.72 -15.12 -35.45
N ALA A 29 17.42 -13.95 -34.88
CA ALA A 29 17.86 -13.62 -33.53
C ALA A 29 16.81 -14.16 -32.56
N SER A 30 17.00 -15.41 -32.16
CA SER A 30 16.39 -15.95 -30.94
C SER A 30 16.76 -14.99 -29.79
N PHE A 31 15.78 -14.30 -29.22
CA PHE A 31 15.96 -13.57 -27.96
C PHE A 31 16.15 -14.60 -26.84
N SER A 32 17.38 -15.08 -26.68
CA SER A 32 17.80 -15.77 -25.47
C SER A 32 17.81 -14.74 -24.33
N PRO A 33 17.30 -15.07 -23.13
CA PRO A 33 17.52 -14.24 -21.95
C PRO A 33 19.04 -14.10 -21.72
N PRO A 34 19.51 -12.95 -21.21
CA PRO A 34 20.94 -12.73 -21.02
C PRO A 34 21.50 -13.78 -20.04
N PRO A 35 22.76 -14.22 -20.24
CA PRO A 35 23.38 -15.21 -19.37
C PRO A 35 23.44 -14.66 -17.95
N ALA A 36 23.12 -15.51 -16.97
CA ALA A 36 23.47 -15.31 -15.58
C ALA A 36 25.01 -15.30 -15.48
N GLY A 37 25.59 -14.12 -15.63
CA GLY A 37 27.02 -13.88 -15.54
C GLY A 37 27.28 -12.92 -14.39
N ASP A 38 27.75 -13.49 -13.29
CA ASP A 38 28.69 -12.94 -12.30
C ASP A 38 28.98 -11.42 -12.44
N ALA A 39 28.04 -10.61 -11.98
CA ALA A 39 28.26 -9.19 -11.73
C ALA A 39 28.72 -9.03 -10.27
N ASP A 40 30.03 -9.15 -10.05
CA ASP A 40 30.72 -8.73 -8.83
C ASP A 40 30.65 -7.20 -8.65
N GLY A 41 29.45 -6.71 -8.32
CA GLY A 41 29.18 -5.34 -7.89
C GLY A 41 28.44 -5.37 -6.55
N PRO A 42 29.12 -5.29 -5.39
CA PRO A 42 28.51 -5.65 -4.11
C PRO A 42 27.51 -4.64 -3.50
N PHE A 43 27.04 -3.61 -4.23
CA PHE A 43 26.39 -2.46 -3.57
C PHE A 43 25.12 -1.89 -4.21
N GLU A 44 24.78 -2.19 -5.47
CA GLU A 44 23.71 -1.46 -6.17
C GLU A 44 22.36 -2.20 -6.18
N ASP A 45 22.34 -3.55 -6.21
CA ASP A 45 21.09 -4.31 -6.37
C ASP A 45 20.30 -4.52 -5.05
N ALA A 46 20.90 -4.28 -3.89
CA ALA A 46 20.24 -4.44 -2.58
C ALA A 46 19.71 -3.10 -2.00
N TRP A 47 20.02 -1.97 -2.61
CA TRP A 47 19.87 -0.65 -1.99
C TRP A 47 18.42 -0.19 -1.85
N TYR A 48 17.58 -0.40 -2.87
CA TYR A 48 16.18 0.07 -2.87
C TYR A 48 15.16 -1.03 -2.54
N GLY A 49 15.56 -2.30 -2.57
CA GLY A 49 14.65 -3.45 -2.36
C GLY A 49 14.54 -3.91 -0.91
N ASN A 50 15.41 -3.44 -0.01
CA ASN A 50 15.40 -3.88 1.38
C ASN A 50 14.25 -3.21 2.15
N ILE A 51 13.35 -4.02 2.71
CA ILE A 51 12.17 -3.61 3.48
C ILE A 51 12.54 -2.64 4.60
N GLN A 52 13.68 -2.84 5.26
CA GLN A 52 14.15 -1.97 6.33
C GLN A 52 14.44 -0.55 5.83
N TYR A 53 15.05 -0.42 4.65
CA TYR A 53 15.31 0.89 4.05
C TYR A 53 14.01 1.56 3.60
N LEU A 54 13.07 0.80 3.01
CA LEU A 54 11.74 1.30 2.62
C LEU A 54 10.96 1.85 3.82
N LEU A 55 10.98 1.14 4.95
CA LEU A 55 10.35 1.59 6.19
C LEU A 55 11.04 2.84 6.74
N ASN A 56 12.37 2.88 6.71
CA ASN A 56 13.12 4.04 7.19
C ASN A 56 12.82 5.31 6.37
N ILE A 57 12.86 5.23 5.04
CA ILE A 57 12.60 6.40 4.19
C ILE A 57 11.13 6.84 4.28
N SER A 58 10.18 5.90 4.34
CA SER A 58 8.76 6.18 4.54
C SER A 58 8.51 6.86 5.89
N ALA A 59 9.12 6.36 6.97
CA ALA A 59 9.00 6.92 8.30
C ALA A 59 9.59 8.33 8.39
N ILE A 60 10.79 8.55 7.83
CA ILE A 60 11.43 9.87 7.78
C ILE A 60 10.58 10.84 6.95
N GLY A 61 10.07 10.40 5.80
CA GLY A 61 9.19 11.20 4.95
C GLY A 61 7.89 11.60 5.66
N ALA A 62 7.22 10.64 6.31
CA ALA A 62 6.02 10.87 7.09
C ALA A 62 6.28 11.82 8.27
N LEU A 63 7.36 11.62 9.03
CA LEU A 63 7.76 12.50 10.12
C LEU A 63 8.02 13.93 9.60
N THR A 64 8.76 14.06 8.51
CA THR A 64 9.07 15.37 7.90
C THR A 64 7.80 16.08 7.44
N CYS A 65 6.89 15.36 6.78
CA CYS A 65 5.59 15.89 6.37
C CYS A 65 4.77 16.36 7.57
N LEU A 66 4.69 15.54 8.63
CA LEU A 66 4.01 15.89 9.87
C LEU A 66 4.62 17.11 10.54
N LEU A 67 5.96 17.20 10.61
CA LEU A 67 6.66 18.35 11.16
C LEU A 67 6.35 19.61 10.35
N ILE A 68 6.43 19.56 9.02
CA ILE A 68 6.09 20.69 8.16
C ILE A 68 4.63 21.11 8.38
N PHE A 69 3.70 20.16 8.39
CA PHE A 69 2.28 20.45 8.65
C PHE A 69 2.09 21.11 10.01
N VAL A 70 2.68 20.54 11.06
CA VAL A 70 2.62 21.08 12.41
C VAL A 70 3.24 22.48 12.43
N PHE A 71 4.47 22.70 11.97
CA PHE A 71 5.10 24.01 11.97
C PHE A 71 4.34 25.05 11.13
N ALA A 72 3.86 24.67 9.94
CA ALA A 72 3.10 25.57 9.06
C ALA A 72 1.74 25.92 9.68
N LYS A 73 0.99 24.91 10.15
CA LYS A 73 -0.31 25.07 10.82
C LYS A 73 -0.16 25.89 12.10
N LEU A 74 0.80 25.55 12.96
CA LEU A 74 1.08 26.26 14.22
C LEU A 74 1.51 27.71 13.98
N ARG A 75 2.37 27.98 12.98
CA ARG A 75 2.77 29.35 12.61
C ARG A 75 1.56 30.15 12.13
N SER A 76 0.71 29.54 11.30
CA SER A 76 -0.48 30.18 10.74
C SER A 76 -1.52 30.50 11.80
N ASP A 77 -1.75 29.60 12.77
CA ASP A 77 -2.89 29.70 13.69
C ASP A 77 -2.63 30.64 14.88
N HIS A 78 -1.39 30.73 15.38
CA HIS A 78 -1.10 31.45 16.64
C HIS A 78 0.00 32.52 16.55
N ARG A 79 0.66 32.75 15.41
CA ARG A 79 1.83 33.65 15.26
C ARG A 79 3.01 33.38 16.23
N ARG A 80 2.85 32.44 17.18
CA ARG A 80 3.80 31.93 18.19
C ARG A 80 3.61 30.43 18.28
N VAL A 81 4.69 29.70 18.57
CA VAL A 81 4.68 28.23 18.71
C VAL A 81 3.84 27.79 19.92
N PRO A 82 2.66 27.17 19.72
CA PRO A 82 1.90 26.55 20.80
C PRO A 82 2.67 25.35 21.35
N GLY A 83 2.55 25.07 22.64
CA GLY A 83 3.17 23.91 23.27
C GLY A 83 2.60 22.58 22.73
N PRO A 84 3.32 21.46 22.92
CA PRO A 84 2.88 20.13 22.48
C PRO A 84 1.51 19.73 23.05
N THR A 85 1.14 20.23 24.23
CA THR A 85 -0.18 20.03 24.86
C THR A 85 -1.33 20.59 24.01
N ALA A 86 -1.11 21.69 23.29
CA ALA A 86 -2.12 22.26 22.39
C ALA A 86 -2.40 21.31 21.22
N ILE A 87 -1.36 20.72 20.64
CA ILE A 87 -1.47 19.73 19.56
C ILE A 87 -2.24 18.51 20.05
N VAL A 88 -1.86 17.96 21.20
CA VAL A 88 -2.55 16.80 21.81
C VAL A 88 -4.01 17.13 22.07
N SER A 89 -4.34 18.32 22.58
CA SER A 89 -5.72 18.72 22.83
C SER A 89 -6.56 18.80 21.55
N LYS A 90 -5.98 19.28 20.44
CA LYS A 90 -6.65 19.34 19.14
C LYS A 90 -6.87 17.95 18.55
N LEU A 91 -5.88 17.06 18.63
CA LEU A 91 -6.01 15.67 18.21
C LEU A 91 -7.05 14.91 19.04
N LEU A 92 -7.06 15.13 20.35
CA LEU A 92 -8.00 14.51 21.26
C LEU A 92 -9.43 15.04 21.05
N ALA A 93 -9.58 16.31 20.67
CA ALA A 93 -10.86 16.87 20.24
C ALA A 93 -11.33 16.22 18.93
N VAL A 94 -10.45 16.00 17.96
CA VAL A 94 -10.78 15.26 16.71
C VAL A 94 -11.17 13.81 17.02
N TRP A 95 -10.48 13.15 17.95
CA TRP A 95 -10.81 11.78 18.37
C TRP A 95 -12.21 11.65 18.98
N HIS A 96 -12.65 12.65 19.75
CA HIS A 96 -13.99 12.65 20.34
C HIS A 96 -15.06 13.26 19.43
N ALA A 97 -14.69 13.79 18.26
CA ALA A 97 -15.63 14.38 17.34
C ALA A 97 -16.60 13.31 16.82
N THR A 98 -17.90 13.54 17.05
CA THR A 98 -18.93 12.57 16.64
C THR A 98 -19.32 12.82 15.18
N SER A 99 -19.69 11.77 14.43
CA SER A 99 -20.13 11.90 13.03
C SER A 99 -21.26 12.91 12.84
N ARG A 100 -22.15 13.07 13.84
CA ARG A 100 -23.20 14.10 13.83
C ARG A 100 -22.63 15.51 13.80
N GLU A 101 -21.65 15.80 14.64
CA GLU A 101 -21.01 17.12 14.71
C GLU A 101 -20.24 17.43 13.43
N ILE A 102 -19.54 16.42 12.90
CA ILE A 102 -18.87 16.52 11.59
C ILE A 102 -19.89 16.79 10.48
N SER A 103 -21.03 16.09 10.49
CA SER A 103 -22.06 16.29 9.45
C SER A 103 -22.65 17.70 9.47
N HIS A 104 -22.78 18.30 10.66
CA HIS A 104 -23.31 19.64 10.84
C HIS A 104 -22.33 20.73 10.41
N HIS A 105 -21.02 20.53 10.62
CA HIS A 105 -20.00 21.53 10.31
C HIS A 105 -19.33 21.36 8.94
N CYS A 106 -19.15 20.13 8.49
CA CYS A 106 -18.39 19.79 7.28
C CYS A 106 -19.24 19.17 6.17
N GLY A 107 -20.48 18.77 6.48
CA GLY A 107 -21.38 18.12 5.52
C GLY A 107 -21.50 16.61 5.72
N ALA A 108 -22.60 16.05 5.21
CA ALA A 108 -22.90 14.63 5.32
C ALA A 108 -21.90 13.74 4.56
N ASP A 109 -21.31 14.25 3.48
CA ASP A 109 -20.30 13.58 2.67
C ASP A 109 -19.00 13.35 3.46
N ALA A 110 -18.51 14.37 4.18
CA ALA A 110 -17.32 14.26 5.02
C ALA A 110 -17.51 13.26 6.16
N ALA A 111 -18.68 13.28 6.81
CA ALA A 111 -19.02 12.33 7.87
C ALA A 111 -19.08 10.89 7.35
N GLN A 112 -19.66 10.67 6.16
CA GLN A 112 -19.74 9.35 5.55
C GLN A 112 -18.36 8.85 5.11
N PHE A 113 -17.53 9.71 4.52
CA PHE A 113 -16.17 9.36 4.13
C PHE A 113 -15.35 8.88 5.34
N LEU A 114 -15.36 9.65 6.44
CA LEU A 114 -14.64 9.29 7.66
C LEU A 114 -15.19 8.02 8.32
N LEU A 115 -16.49 7.76 8.21
CA LEU A 115 -17.09 6.51 8.73
C LEU A 115 -16.59 5.29 7.95
N ILE A 116 -16.51 5.39 6.62
CA ILE A 116 -16.03 4.30 5.75
C ILE A 116 -14.54 4.08 5.96
N GLU A 117 -13.74 5.14 5.89
CA GLU A 117 -12.29 5.08 6.09
C GLU A 117 -11.94 4.60 7.50
N GLY A 118 -12.54 5.22 8.52
CA GLY A 118 -12.33 4.88 9.93
C GLY A 118 -12.63 3.41 10.21
N GLY A 119 -13.79 2.91 9.77
CA GLY A 119 -14.10 1.50 9.97
C GLY A 119 -13.25 0.53 9.17
N SER A 120 -12.85 0.89 7.94
CA SER A 120 -11.87 0.09 7.19
C SER A 120 -10.52 0.01 7.92
N SER A 121 -10.05 1.13 8.49
CA SER A 121 -8.81 1.17 9.27
C SER A 121 -8.92 0.34 10.56
N ALA A 122 -10.09 0.37 11.23
CA ALA A 122 -10.33 -0.41 12.43
C ALA A 122 -10.25 -1.93 12.17
N ILE A 123 -10.80 -2.39 11.04
CA ILE A 123 -10.72 -3.80 10.64
C ILE A 123 -9.29 -4.19 10.30
N LEU A 124 -8.57 -3.35 9.55
CA LEU A 124 -7.17 -3.60 9.24
C LEU A 124 -6.31 -3.69 10.51
N LEU A 125 -6.53 -2.81 11.49
CA LEU A 125 -5.84 -2.86 12.78
C LEU A 125 -6.18 -4.12 13.58
N PHE A 126 -7.46 -4.51 13.61
CA PHE A 126 -7.89 -5.74 14.26
C PHE A 126 -7.25 -6.98 13.62
N LEU A 127 -7.28 -7.08 12.29
CA LEU A 127 -6.67 -8.19 11.55
C LEU A 127 -5.15 -8.20 11.67
N ALA A 128 -4.50 -7.03 11.67
CA ALA A 128 -3.06 -6.91 11.92
C ALA A 128 -2.71 -7.39 13.32
N GLY A 129 -3.48 -7.02 14.35
CA GLY A 129 -3.32 -7.52 15.71
C GLY A 129 -3.46 -9.05 15.79
N LEU A 130 -4.50 -9.63 15.16
CA LEU A 130 -4.66 -11.07 15.07
C LEU A 130 -3.49 -11.75 14.33
N ALA A 131 -2.99 -11.16 13.25
CA ALA A 131 -1.84 -11.68 12.52
C ALA A 131 -0.58 -11.70 13.40
N VAL A 132 -0.32 -10.63 14.14
CA VAL A 132 0.84 -10.54 15.04
C VAL A 132 0.72 -11.50 16.22
N VAL A 133 -0.49 -11.73 16.75
CA VAL A 133 -0.70 -12.59 17.94
C VAL A 133 -0.82 -14.07 17.57
N VAL A 134 -1.37 -14.40 16.40
CA VAL A 134 -1.66 -15.79 16.01
C VAL A 134 -0.74 -16.25 14.89
N MET A 135 -0.68 -15.53 13.77
CA MET A 135 0.09 -15.99 12.60
C MET A 135 1.59 -15.91 12.80
N LEU A 136 2.06 -14.82 13.39
CA LEU A 136 3.49 -14.62 13.56
C LEU A 136 4.11 -15.70 14.48
N PRO A 137 3.55 -16.04 15.66
CA PRO A 137 4.04 -17.17 16.44
C PRO A 137 3.95 -18.50 15.70
N VAL A 138 2.82 -18.77 15.03
CA VAL A 138 2.65 -20.00 14.25
C VAL A 138 3.78 -20.12 13.21
N ASN A 139 4.10 -19.05 12.48
CA ASN A 139 5.12 -19.09 11.43
C ASN A 139 6.53 -19.22 12.00
N ILE A 140 6.84 -18.53 13.11
CA ILE A 140 8.15 -18.60 13.75
C ILE A 140 8.41 -20.00 14.34
N PHE A 141 7.40 -20.67 14.92
CA PHE A 141 7.57 -21.95 15.60
C PHE A 141 7.35 -23.19 14.72
N ALA A 142 6.68 -23.07 13.56
CA ALA A 142 6.22 -24.24 12.79
C ALA A 142 7.25 -24.83 11.81
N GLY A 143 8.32 -24.12 11.44
CA GLY A 143 9.19 -24.55 10.36
C GLY A 143 10.67 -24.66 10.73
N SER A 144 11.40 -25.42 9.92
CA SER A 144 12.82 -25.76 10.13
C SER A 144 13.77 -24.86 9.35
N ALA A 145 13.32 -23.65 8.97
CA ALA A 145 14.09 -22.76 8.09
C ALA A 145 15.41 -22.33 8.76
N PRO A 146 16.52 -22.28 7.99
CA PRO A 146 17.78 -21.70 8.46
C PRO A 146 17.59 -20.24 8.91
N ILE A 147 18.31 -19.86 9.98
CA ILE A 147 18.22 -18.55 10.65
C ILE A 147 18.60 -17.35 9.73
N SER A 148 19.15 -17.58 8.54
CA SER A 148 19.63 -16.50 7.66
C SER A 148 18.55 -15.71 6.93
N ASP A 149 17.28 -16.16 6.91
CA ASP A 149 16.17 -15.45 6.27
C ASP A 149 15.03 -15.15 7.25
N GLU A 150 15.15 -14.02 7.95
CA GLU A 150 14.20 -13.55 8.94
C GLU A 150 12.82 -13.23 8.35
N PHE A 151 12.74 -12.81 7.06
CA PHE A 151 11.46 -12.55 6.42
C PHE A 151 10.73 -13.85 6.12
N SER A 152 11.42 -14.84 5.55
CA SER A 152 10.80 -16.15 5.24
C SER A 152 10.23 -16.85 6.47
N LYS A 153 10.84 -16.70 7.66
CA LYS A 153 10.33 -17.26 8.93
C LYS A 153 8.97 -16.71 9.34
N THR A 154 8.58 -15.54 8.85
CA THR A 154 7.26 -14.94 9.14
C THR A 154 6.17 -15.39 8.16
N THR A 155 6.51 -16.21 7.18
CA THR A 155 5.60 -16.63 6.10
C THR A 155 5.31 -18.13 6.14
N ILE A 156 4.40 -18.62 5.29
CA ILE A 156 4.02 -20.04 5.21
C ILE A 156 5.08 -20.92 4.49
N ASN A 157 6.08 -20.30 3.86
CA ASN A 157 6.94 -20.95 2.86
C ASN A 157 7.78 -22.13 3.39
N HIS A 158 8.10 -22.14 4.67
CA HIS A 158 8.93 -23.16 5.33
C HIS A 158 8.13 -24.22 6.10
N ILE A 159 6.81 -24.20 6.01
CA ILE A 159 5.94 -25.20 6.65
C ILE A 159 5.78 -26.43 5.74
N VAL A 160 5.99 -27.63 6.29
CA VAL A 160 5.86 -28.90 5.55
C VAL A 160 4.43 -29.08 5.02
N LYS A 161 4.30 -29.42 3.74
CA LYS A 161 3.00 -29.72 3.11
C LYS A 161 2.31 -30.88 3.83
N GLY A 162 1.03 -30.71 4.14
CA GLY A 162 0.25 -31.70 4.91
C GLY A 162 0.34 -31.53 6.42
N SER A 163 1.11 -30.56 6.93
CA SER A 163 1.13 -30.23 8.35
C SER A 163 -0.24 -29.71 8.82
N PRO A 164 -0.72 -30.10 10.01
CA PRO A 164 -1.96 -29.60 10.58
C PRO A 164 -1.94 -28.08 10.81
N LEU A 165 -0.76 -27.45 10.89
CA LEU A 165 -0.59 -26.00 11.05
C LEU A 165 -1.10 -25.19 9.85
N LEU A 166 -1.23 -25.80 8.66
CA LEU A 166 -1.85 -25.14 7.50
C LEU A 166 -3.35 -24.89 7.71
N TRP A 167 -4.03 -25.66 8.55
CA TRP A 167 -5.44 -25.41 8.88
C TRP A 167 -5.63 -24.08 9.63
N VAL A 168 -4.67 -23.68 10.45
CA VAL A 168 -4.72 -22.38 11.14
C VAL A 168 -4.67 -21.23 10.13
N HIS A 169 -3.83 -21.35 9.10
CA HIS A 169 -3.78 -20.39 7.99
C HIS A 169 -5.10 -20.32 7.22
N PHE A 170 -5.68 -21.48 6.92
CA PHE A 170 -6.98 -21.56 6.26
C PHE A 170 -8.08 -20.86 7.08
N VAL A 171 -8.19 -21.19 8.37
CA VAL A 171 -9.18 -20.58 9.28
C VAL A 171 -8.99 -19.07 9.38
N PHE A 172 -7.75 -18.58 9.42
CA PHE A 172 -7.48 -17.14 9.45
C PHE A 172 -7.92 -16.42 8.17
N VAL A 173 -7.66 -17.00 6.99
CA VAL A 173 -8.17 -16.41 5.74
C VAL A 173 -9.70 -16.36 5.74
N VAL A 174 -10.36 -17.39 6.27
CA VAL A 174 -11.80 -17.39 6.49
C VAL A 174 -12.20 -16.21 7.40
N VAL A 175 -11.53 -16.01 8.53
CA VAL A 175 -11.77 -14.86 9.42
C VAL A 175 -11.57 -13.52 8.72
N VAL A 176 -10.52 -13.36 7.91
CA VAL A 176 -10.26 -12.14 7.12
C VAL A 176 -11.42 -11.85 6.17
N VAL A 177 -11.85 -12.85 5.39
CA VAL A 177 -12.96 -12.71 4.43
C VAL A 177 -14.27 -12.40 5.15
N PHE A 178 -14.57 -13.10 6.24
CA PHE A 178 -15.80 -12.84 7.02
C PHE A 178 -15.79 -11.46 7.67
N SER A 179 -14.65 -10.99 8.19
CA SER A 179 -14.53 -9.66 8.80
C SER A 179 -14.77 -8.56 7.76
N GLY A 180 -14.20 -8.71 6.55
CA GLY A 180 -14.46 -7.78 5.44
C GLY A 180 -15.89 -7.85 4.92
N ALA A 181 -16.46 -9.05 4.81
CA ALA A 181 -17.85 -9.24 4.37
C ALA A 181 -18.87 -8.72 5.38
N LEU A 182 -18.58 -8.81 6.69
CA LEU A 182 -19.39 -8.23 7.75
C LEU A 182 -19.41 -6.71 7.68
N TRP A 183 -18.27 -6.09 7.36
CA TRP A 183 -18.16 -4.63 7.24
C TRP A 183 -18.95 -4.04 6.07
N HIS A 184 -19.09 -4.79 4.98
CA HIS A 184 -19.81 -4.35 3.79
C HIS A 184 -21.34 -4.53 3.91
N LYS A 185 -21.83 -5.24 4.93
CA LYS A 185 -23.26 -5.49 5.16
C LYS A 185 -23.82 -4.54 6.20
#